data_AF-A0A2U8DQE8-F1
#
_entry.id   AF-A0A2U8DQE8-F1
#
_cell.length_a   1.000
_cell.length_b   1.000
_cell.length_c   1.000
_cell.angle_alpha   90.00
_cell.angle_beta   90.00
_cell.angle_gamma   90.00
#
_symmetry.space_group_name_H-M   'P 1'
#
loop_
_entity.id
_entity.type
_entity.pdbx_description
1 polymer ?
#
loop_
_entity_poly.entity_id
_entity_poly.type
_entity_poly.pdbx_seq_one_letter_code
_entity_poly.pdbx_strand_id
1 'polypeptide(L)'
;MFIIALSTFKEIYRKKIFHFIGILTILYLILLTIIFKFIGNNLHRSNGVIDMLINLSSTISIVGFYFSSMLVAFLTIMLSIGTVSSEMENGTILTILTKPIKRSEYIIGKYLGTGILIILYSLILYISVIIISTISKISIIEAFGISTLAKGFLFFILQPLTILSVSLYGSTKLKTVNNGILIMALYVLGLIGGVMEQVGSYIKNDSLSTIGIISSLISPFEITYRKMISTIFSSLGSFNFLSGFGIDGKSTTPSIYMMVYVCIYLVLFIFISIKGFNKKDIG
;
A
#
# COMPACT_ATOMS: atom_id res chain seq x y z
N MET A 1 19.64 -0.25 18.08
CA MET A 1 18.43 -0.28 17.22
C MET A 1 17.43 0.87 17.46
N PHE A 2 16.78 1.01 18.64
CA PHE A 2 15.69 1.99 18.87
C PHE A 2 16.07 3.47 18.62
N ILE A 3 17.28 3.87 19.00
CA ILE A 3 17.76 5.26 18.82
C ILE A 3 17.85 5.62 17.32
N ILE A 4 18.27 4.67 16.48
CA ILE A 4 18.37 4.85 15.03
C ILE A 4 16.97 4.96 14.42
N ALA A 5 16.03 4.11 14.85
CA ALA A 5 14.64 4.19 14.41
C ALA A 5 14.03 5.57 14.74
N LEU A 6 14.28 6.08 15.94
CA LEU A 6 13.74 7.36 16.40
C LEU A 6 14.41 8.56 15.71
N SER A 7 15.70 8.47 15.37
CA SER A 7 16.36 9.49 14.54
C SER A 7 15.84 9.50 13.11
N THR A 8 15.65 8.32 12.50
CA THR A 8 15.07 8.20 11.16
C THR A 8 13.63 8.73 11.14
N PHE A 9 12.86 8.50 12.20
CA PHE A 9 11.52 9.07 12.35
C PHE A 9 11.55 10.60 12.30
N LYS A 10 12.40 11.23 13.12
CA LYS A 10 12.54 12.70 13.17
C LYS A 10 13.06 13.28 11.85
N GLU A 11 13.98 12.58 11.19
CA GLU A 11 14.52 12.98 9.90
C GLU A 11 13.41 13.03 8.83
N ILE A 12 12.61 11.97 8.74
CA ILE A 12 11.53 11.87 7.74
C ILE A 12 10.45 12.92 7.98
N TYR A 13 10.05 13.13 9.24
CA TYR A 13 9.03 14.12 9.59
C TYR A 13 9.42 15.53 9.11
N ARG A 14 10.71 15.87 9.12
CA ARG A 14 11.22 17.17 8.68
C ARG A 14 11.31 17.32 7.16
N LYS A 15 11.12 16.24 6.38
CA LYS A 15 11.20 16.33 4.91
C LYS A 15 9.98 17.05 4.36
N LYS A 16 10.22 17.99 3.43
CA LYS A 16 9.16 18.73 2.72
C LYS A 16 8.17 17.79 2.01
N ILE A 17 8.66 16.67 1.50
CA ILE A 17 7.85 15.67 0.79
C ILE A 17 6.74 15.07 1.68
N PHE A 18 7.00 14.88 2.97
CA PHE A 18 6.01 14.34 3.91
C PHE A 18 4.85 15.31 4.09
N HIS A 19 5.15 16.60 4.28
CA HIS A 19 4.15 17.66 4.39
C HIS A 19 3.36 17.84 3.09
N PHE A 20 4.03 17.78 1.93
CA PHE A 20 3.37 17.87 0.63
C PHE A 20 2.35 16.74 0.44
N ILE A 21 2.71 15.50 0.76
CA ILE A 21 1.78 14.36 0.70
C ILE A 21 0.68 14.47 1.77
N GLY A 22 0.99 15.04 2.94
CA GLY A 22 0.01 15.41 3.97
C GLY A 22 -1.06 16.39 3.45
N ILE A 23 -0.66 17.41 2.70
CA ILE A 23 -1.61 18.35 2.08
C ILE A 23 -2.43 17.64 1.01
N LEU A 24 -1.79 16.82 0.17
CA LEU A 24 -2.47 16.06 -0.87
C LEU A 24 -3.50 15.08 -0.31
N THR A 25 -3.21 14.46 0.84
CA THR A 25 -4.15 13.58 1.54
C THR A 25 -5.33 14.32 2.11
N ILE A 26 -5.13 15.49 2.71
CA ILE A 26 -6.23 16.33 3.18
C ILE A 26 -7.14 16.72 2.01
N LEU A 27 -6.57 17.16 0.88
CA LEU A 27 -7.34 17.48 -0.32
C LEU A 27 -8.13 16.27 -0.84
N TYR A 28 -7.49 15.10 -0.87
CA TYR A 28 -8.14 13.85 -1.22
C TYR A 28 -9.31 13.50 -0.29
N LEU A 29 -9.15 13.62 1.04
CA LEU A 29 -10.20 13.34 2.01
C LEU A 29 -11.39 14.31 1.90
N ILE A 30 -11.12 15.59 1.59
CA ILE A 30 -12.16 16.58 1.30
C ILE A 30 -12.96 16.15 0.06
N LEU A 31 -12.27 15.81 -1.02
CA LEU A 31 -12.89 15.36 -2.28
C LEU A 31 -13.74 14.10 -2.04
N LEU A 32 -13.19 13.13 -1.31
CA LEU A 32 -13.90 11.91 -0.92
C LEU A 32 -15.18 12.25 -0.13
N THR A 33 -15.10 13.14 0.85
CA THR A 33 -16.25 13.57 1.66
C THR A 33 -17.35 14.21 0.79
N ILE A 34 -16.96 15.05 -0.19
CA ILE A 34 -17.90 15.68 -1.12
C ILE A 34 -18.63 14.62 -1.96
N ILE A 35 -17.89 13.66 -2.51
CA ILE A 35 -18.45 12.56 -3.31
C ILE A 35 -19.48 11.77 -2.49
N PHE A 36 -19.10 11.34 -1.28
CA PHE A 36 -19.98 10.57 -0.41
C PHE A 36 -21.24 11.34 0.00
N LYS A 37 -21.11 12.65 0.30
CA LYS A 37 -22.26 13.50 0.64
C LYS A 37 -23.23 13.66 -0.54
N PHE A 38 -22.71 13.81 -1.76
CA PHE A 38 -23.55 13.95 -2.96
C PHE A 38 -24.37 12.68 -3.22
N ILE A 39 -23.73 11.52 -3.09
CA ILE A 39 -24.39 10.22 -3.22
C ILE A 39 -25.43 10.04 -2.12
N GLY A 40 -25.05 10.29 -0.85
CA GLY A 40 -25.93 10.18 0.31
C GLY A 40 -27.22 11.01 0.22
N ASN A 41 -27.13 12.24 -0.30
CA ASN A 41 -28.30 13.10 -0.49
C ASN A 41 -29.26 12.58 -1.58
N ASN A 42 -28.74 11.92 -2.62
CA ASN A 42 -29.56 11.31 -3.66
C ASN A 42 -30.27 10.03 -3.17
N LEU A 43 -29.81 9.40 -2.08
CA LEU A 43 -30.45 8.22 -1.47
C LEU A 43 -31.84 8.51 -0.90
N HIS A 44 -32.04 9.69 -0.30
CA HIS A 44 -33.28 10.03 0.40
C HIS A 44 -34.46 10.37 -0.53
N ARG A 45 -34.23 10.40 -1.85
CA ARG A 45 -35.18 10.94 -2.82
C ARG A 45 -35.88 9.87 -3.68
N SER A 46 -35.51 8.59 -3.55
CA SER A 46 -36.06 7.51 -4.36
C SER A 46 -36.33 6.22 -3.55
N ASN A 47 -37.61 5.91 -3.28
CA ASN A 47 -38.04 4.82 -2.40
C ASN A 47 -38.03 3.41 -3.02
N GLY A 48 -37.52 3.22 -4.25
CA GLY A 48 -37.49 1.91 -4.95
C GLY A 48 -36.10 1.38 -5.30
N VAL A 49 -35.02 2.05 -4.87
CA VAL A 49 -33.65 1.92 -5.43
C VAL A 49 -32.66 1.41 -4.37
N ILE A 50 -33.14 0.82 -3.27
CA ILE A 50 -32.34 0.51 -2.07
C ILE A 50 -31.18 -0.45 -2.41
N ASP A 51 -31.40 -1.52 -3.18
CA ASP A 51 -30.34 -2.47 -3.54
C ASP A 51 -29.32 -1.91 -4.55
N MET A 52 -29.77 -1.16 -5.57
CA MET A 52 -28.88 -0.51 -6.53
C MET A 52 -28.02 0.58 -5.86
N LEU A 53 -28.56 1.25 -4.84
CA LEU A 53 -27.87 2.26 -4.05
C LEU A 53 -26.87 1.69 -3.05
N ILE A 54 -27.17 0.54 -2.43
CA ILE A 54 -26.21 -0.19 -1.59
C ILE A 54 -24.99 -0.60 -2.45
N ASN A 55 -25.21 -1.09 -3.68
CA ASN A 55 -24.13 -1.38 -4.60
C ASN A 55 -23.30 -0.14 -4.97
N LEU A 56 -23.93 1.00 -5.28
CA LEU A 56 -23.21 2.25 -5.58
C LEU A 56 -22.39 2.80 -4.39
N SER A 57 -22.91 2.67 -3.17
CA SER A 57 -22.19 3.10 -1.96
C SER A 57 -20.99 2.21 -1.64
N SER A 58 -21.06 0.95 -2.03
CA SER A 58 -19.95 0.02 -1.87
C SER A 58 -18.85 0.23 -2.92
N THR A 59 -19.21 0.49 -4.19
CA THR A 59 -18.24 0.73 -5.26
C THR A 59 -17.44 2.00 -4.98
N ILE A 60 -18.08 3.06 -4.49
CA ILE A 60 -17.37 4.30 -4.15
C ILE A 60 -16.42 4.12 -2.96
N SER A 61 -16.80 3.31 -1.98
CA SER A 61 -15.94 2.93 -0.86
C SER A 61 -14.70 2.17 -1.32
N ILE A 62 -14.89 1.22 -2.25
CA ILE A 62 -13.78 0.47 -2.82
C ILE A 62 -12.84 1.38 -3.62
N VAL A 63 -13.37 2.30 -4.43
CA VAL A 63 -12.55 3.29 -5.14
C VAL A 63 -11.81 4.20 -4.15
N GLY A 64 -12.46 4.60 -3.06
CA GLY A 64 -11.83 5.35 -1.97
C GLY A 64 -10.62 4.61 -1.39
N PHE A 65 -10.80 3.35 -0.98
CA PHE A 65 -9.68 2.54 -0.49
C PHE A 65 -8.58 2.36 -1.54
N TYR A 66 -8.90 2.31 -2.83
CA TYR A 66 -7.92 2.17 -3.91
C TYR A 66 -7.02 3.39 -3.98
N PHE A 67 -7.60 4.58 -4.06
CA PHE A 67 -6.84 5.83 -4.04
C PHE A 67 -6.02 5.98 -2.75
N SER A 68 -6.57 5.59 -1.61
CA SER A 68 -5.83 5.57 -0.35
C SER A 68 -4.62 4.65 -0.40
N SER A 69 -4.76 3.44 -0.95
CA SER A 69 -3.64 2.49 -1.13
C SER A 69 -2.56 3.06 -2.05
N MET A 70 -2.94 3.74 -3.14
CA MET A 70 -2.00 4.38 -4.05
C MET A 70 -1.24 5.53 -3.37
N LEU A 71 -1.92 6.35 -2.57
CA LEU A 71 -1.29 7.43 -1.80
C LEU A 71 -0.30 6.90 -0.77
N VAL A 72 -0.66 5.82 -0.06
CA VAL A 72 0.22 5.16 0.91
C VAL A 72 1.42 4.52 0.22
N ALA A 73 1.21 3.85 -0.92
CA ALA A 73 2.28 3.30 -1.73
C ALA A 73 3.23 4.41 -2.22
N PHE A 74 2.69 5.49 -2.77
CA PHE A 74 3.49 6.63 -3.25
C PHE A 74 4.33 7.26 -2.12
N LEU A 75 3.72 7.51 -0.96
CA LEU A 75 4.44 7.99 0.22
C LEU A 75 5.55 7.02 0.63
N THR A 76 5.24 5.73 0.67
CA THR A 76 6.21 4.69 1.03
C THR A 76 7.39 4.68 0.07
N ILE A 77 7.15 4.73 -1.23
CA ILE A 77 8.18 4.81 -2.26
C ILE A 77 9.04 6.05 -2.01
N MET A 78 8.45 7.24 -1.97
CA MET A 78 9.20 8.49 -1.81
C MET A 78 10.04 8.56 -0.52
N LEU A 79 9.52 8.03 0.58
CA LEU A 79 10.23 8.01 1.85
C LEU A 79 11.36 6.96 1.90
N SER A 80 11.19 5.85 1.18
CA SER A 80 12.08 4.69 1.29
C SER A 80 13.26 4.73 0.31
N ILE A 81 13.09 5.35 -0.87
CA ILE A 81 14.07 5.35 -1.97
C ILE A 81 15.48 5.76 -1.53
N GLY A 82 15.57 6.81 -0.73
CA GLY A 82 16.83 7.38 -0.26
C GLY A 82 17.30 6.89 1.11
N THR A 83 16.58 5.97 1.76
CA THR A 83 16.81 5.67 3.18
C THR A 83 18.26 5.31 3.51
N VAL A 84 18.95 4.56 2.66
CA VAL A 84 20.36 4.19 2.84
C VAL A 84 21.23 4.92 1.81
N SER A 85 20.81 4.93 0.55
CA SER A 85 21.56 5.50 -0.57
C SER A 85 21.86 6.99 -0.41
N SER A 86 20.95 7.79 0.15
CA SER A 86 21.20 9.23 0.31
C SER A 86 22.28 9.51 1.35
N GLU A 87 22.38 8.66 2.39
CA GLU A 87 23.45 8.78 3.38
C GLU A 87 24.79 8.27 2.85
N MET A 88 24.76 7.32 1.90
CA MET A 88 25.97 6.87 1.21
C MET A 88 26.49 7.98 0.28
N GLU A 89 25.60 8.60 -0.48
CA GLU A 89 25.94 9.68 -1.43
C GLU A 89 26.46 10.93 -0.71
N ASN A 90 25.90 11.26 0.46
CA ASN A 90 26.31 12.42 1.25
C ASN A 90 27.54 12.16 2.16
N GLY A 91 28.09 10.93 2.16
CA GLY A 91 29.24 10.55 3.00
C GLY A 91 28.95 10.49 4.50
N THR A 92 27.70 10.74 4.94
CA THR A 92 27.32 10.73 6.36
C THR A 92 27.33 9.33 6.97
N ILE A 93 27.30 8.28 6.15
CA ILE A 93 27.47 6.91 6.64
C ILE A 93 28.84 6.69 7.32
N LEU A 94 29.89 7.38 6.87
CA LEU A 94 31.24 7.26 7.46
C LEU A 94 31.29 7.80 8.89
N THR A 95 30.53 8.86 9.20
CA THR A 95 30.47 9.41 10.56
C THR A 95 29.66 8.52 11.49
N ILE A 96 28.65 7.82 10.99
CA ILE A 96 27.80 6.91 11.77
C ILE A 96 28.53 5.58 12.07
N LEU A 97 29.33 5.07 11.13
CA LEU A 97 30.09 3.82 11.28
C LEU A 97 31.28 3.90 12.25
N THR A 98 31.68 5.10 12.67
CA THR A 98 32.66 5.26 13.76
C THR A 98 32.16 4.75 15.11
N LYS A 99 30.84 4.55 15.25
CA LYS A 99 30.21 3.96 16.44
C LYS A 99 30.17 2.43 16.29
N PRO A 100 30.33 1.65 17.37
CA PRO A 100 30.30 0.19 17.34
C PRO A 100 28.86 -0.34 17.16
N ILE A 101 28.23 -0.01 16.02
CA ILE A 101 26.87 -0.43 15.66
C ILE A 101 26.99 -1.59 14.69
N LYS A 102 26.37 -2.73 15.03
CA LYS A 102 26.29 -3.86 14.10
C LYS A 102 25.53 -3.43 12.84
N ARG A 103 26.08 -3.74 11.66
CA ARG A 103 25.50 -3.41 10.35
C ARG A 103 24.05 -3.90 10.18
N SER A 104 23.69 -5.03 10.79
CA SER A 104 22.31 -5.54 10.83
C SER A 104 21.36 -4.66 11.64
N GLU A 105 21.82 -4.11 12.77
CA GLU A 105 21.02 -3.22 13.63
C GLU A 105 20.69 -1.89 12.96
N TYR A 106 21.59 -1.41 12.11
CA TYR A 106 21.38 -0.19 11.33
C TYR A 106 20.25 -0.36 10.31
N ILE A 107 20.27 -1.44 9.53
CA ILE A 107 19.22 -1.73 8.54
C ILE A 107 17.87 -1.98 9.21
N ILE A 108 17.84 -2.82 10.24
CA ILE A 108 16.61 -3.14 10.97
C ILE A 108 16.07 -1.86 11.63
N GLY A 109 16.93 -1.05 12.23
CA GLY A 109 16.56 0.25 12.81
C GLY A 109 15.94 1.19 11.77
N LYS A 110 16.51 1.28 10.57
CA LYS A 110 15.94 2.09 9.48
C LYS A 110 14.61 1.55 9.00
N TYR A 111 14.49 0.23 8.78
CA TYR A 111 13.23 -0.39 8.37
C TYR A 111 12.13 -0.17 9.39
N LEU A 112 12.41 -0.35 10.68
CA LEU A 112 11.43 -0.12 11.74
C LEU A 112 11.06 1.36 11.86
N GLY A 113 12.03 2.27 11.79
CA GLY A 113 11.78 3.71 11.87
C GLY A 113 10.88 4.22 10.74
N THR A 114 11.15 3.81 9.50
CA THR A 114 10.30 4.13 8.34
C THR A 114 8.97 3.38 8.37
N GLY A 115 9.00 2.11 8.77
CA GLY A 115 7.81 1.25 8.89
C GLY A 115 6.78 1.79 9.88
N ILE A 116 7.22 2.26 11.06
CA ILE A 116 6.32 2.86 12.06
C ILE A 116 5.61 4.10 11.50
N LEU A 117 6.33 4.97 10.77
CA LEU A 117 5.72 6.14 10.12
C LEU A 117 4.67 5.75 9.09
N ILE A 118 5.00 4.76 8.25
CA ILE A 118 4.10 4.25 7.23
C ILE A 118 2.86 3.62 7.87
N ILE A 119 3.01 2.86 8.96
CA ILE A 119 1.90 2.25 9.71
C ILE A 119 0.99 3.35 10.30
N LEU A 120 1.56 4.35 10.96
CA LEU A 120 0.79 5.47 11.54
C LEU A 120 0.02 6.24 10.48
N TYR A 121 0.66 6.57 9.36
CA TYR A 121 0.01 7.26 8.25
C TYR A 121 -1.10 6.39 7.62
N SER A 122 -0.84 5.10 7.42
CA SER A 122 -1.83 4.15 6.90
C SER A 122 -3.03 4.01 7.84
N LEU A 123 -2.79 4.00 9.15
CA LEU A 123 -3.83 3.96 10.19
C LEU A 123 -4.72 5.20 10.11
N ILE A 124 -4.12 6.40 10.07
CA ILE A 124 -4.86 7.66 10.00
C ILE A 124 -5.73 7.69 8.74
N LEU A 125 -5.17 7.34 7.57
CA LEU A 125 -5.94 7.30 6.33
C LEU A 125 -7.05 6.25 6.34
N TYR A 126 -6.75 5.03 6.77
CA TYR A 126 -7.73 3.94 6.82
C TYR A 126 -8.92 4.29 7.71
N ILE A 127 -8.65 4.83 8.91
CA ILE A 127 -9.69 5.31 9.82
C ILE A 127 -10.45 6.48 9.23
N SER A 128 -9.78 7.44 8.59
CA SER A 128 -10.44 8.60 7.96
C SER A 128 -11.44 8.16 6.89
N VAL A 129 -11.07 7.22 6.02
CA VAL A 129 -11.98 6.68 4.99
C VAL A 129 -13.19 5.99 5.62
N ILE A 130 -12.98 5.19 6.67
CA ILE A 130 -14.08 4.55 7.41
C ILE A 130 -14.99 5.60 8.05
N ILE A 131 -14.45 6.60 8.74
CA ILE A 131 -15.24 7.65 9.37
C ILE A 131 -16.10 8.39 8.33
N ILE A 132 -15.50 8.82 7.22
CA ILE A 132 -16.23 9.51 6.14
C ILE A 132 -17.39 8.65 5.60
N SER A 133 -17.13 7.35 5.44
CA SER A 133 -18.15 6.42 4.96
C SER A 133 -19.31 6.24 5.94
N THR A 134 -19.03 6.16 7.25
CA THR A 134 -20.04 6.03 8.31
C THR A 134 -20.90 7.28 8.50
N ILE A 135 -20.28 8.48 8.45
CA ILE A 135 -20.99 9.77 8.55
C ILE A 135 -22.00 9.92 7.39
N SER A 136 -21.73 9.28 6.26
CA SER A 136 -22.57 9.34 5.06
C SER A 136 -23.72 8.31 5.07
N LYS A 137 -24.06 7.75 6.25
CA LYS A 137 -25.11 6.73 6.48
C LYS A 137 -24.93 5.41 5.70
N ILE A 138 -23.71 5.13 5.25
CA ILE A 138 -23.29 3.85 4.71
C ILE A 138 -22.49 3.19 5.84
N SER A 139 -23.20 2.58 6.80
CA SER A 139 -22.58 2.07 8.01
C SER A 139 -21.76 0.80 7.74
N ILE A 140 -20.56 0.96 7.19
CA ILE A 140 -19.58 -0.12 6.99
C ILE A 140 -19.26 -0.86 8.30
N ILE A 141 -19.34 -0.17 9.44
CA ILE A 141 -19.10 -0.78 10.76
C ILE A 141 -20.23 -1.76 11.13
N GLU A 142 -21.49 -1.39 10.86
CA GLU A 142 -22.66 -2.24 11.12
C GLU A 142 -22.79 -3.35 10.07
N ALA A 143 -22.40 -3.06 8.83
CA ALA A 143 -22.52 -3.99 7.70
C ALA A 143 -21.46 -5.11 7.71
N PHE A 144 -20.24 -4.85 8.21
CA PHE A 144 -19.12 -5.79 8.08
C PHE A 144 -18.52 -6.26 9.42
N GLY A 145 -18.74 -5.51 10.51
CA GLY A 145 -18.24 -5.84 11.85
C GLY A 145 -16.76 -5.48 12.10
N ILE A 146 -16.42 -5.17 13.36
CA ILE A 146 -15.07 -4.73 13.76
C ILE A 146 -13.97 -5.74 13.37
N SER A 147 -14.26 -7.05 13.44
CA SER A 147 -13.27 -8.10 13.16
C SER A 147 -12.80 -8.12 11.71
N THR A 148 -13.68 -7.86 10.74
CA THR A 148 -13.33 -7.86 9.31
C THR A 148 -12.54 -6.63 8.94
N LEU A 149 -12.89 -5.46 9.49
CA LEU A 149 -12.14 -4.22 9.34
C LEU A 149 -10.73 -4.32 9.92
N ALA A 150 -10.57 -4.96 11.09
CA ALA A 150 -9.26 -5.21 11.66
C ALA A 150 -8.39 -6.11 10.76
N LYS A 151 -8.96 -7.16 10.16
CA LYS A 151 -8.26 -8.00 9.17
C LYS A 151 -7.92 -7.22 7.91
N GLY A 152 -8.83 -6.39 7.41
CA GLY A 152 -8.60 -5.50 6.28
C GLY A 152 -7.43 -4.56 6.51
N PHE A 153 -7.35 -3.96 7.70
CA PHE A 153 -6.24 -3.09 8.08
C PHE A 153 -4.87 -3.80 8.05
N LEU A 154 -4.81 -5.07 8.47
CA LEU A 154 -3.56 -5.85 8.39
C LEU A 154 -3.09 -6.01 6.94
N PHE A 155 -4.01 -6.31 6.01
CA PHE A 155 -3.67 -6.39 4.58
C PHE A 155 -3.31 -5.01 3.99
N PHE A 156 -3.97 -3.95 4.45
CA PHE A 156 -3.66 -2.57 4.04
C PHE A 156 -2.24 -2.15 4.42
N ILE A 157 -1.76 -2.53 5.60
CA ILE A 157 -0.38 -2.26 6.05
C ILE A 157 0.64 -3.18 5.36
N LEU A 158 0.26 -4.42 5.06
CA LEU A 158 1.15 -5.39 4.44
C LEU A 158 1.69 -4.88 3.10
N GLN A 159 0.83 -4.27 2.28
CA GLN A 159 1.20 -3.70 0.99
C GLN A 159 2.38 -2.70 1.08
N PRO A 160 2.30 -1.57 1.80
CA PRO A 160 3.41 -0.63 1.88
C PRO A 160 4.63 -1.20 2.63
N LEU A 161 4.46 -2.08 3.62
CA LEU A 161 5.62 -2.72 4.26
C LEU A 161 6.42 -3.60 3.30
N THR A 162 5.76 -4.24 2.33
CA THR A 162 6.43 -5.01 1.28
C THR A 162 7.19 -4.08 0.33
N ILE A 163 6.58 -2.97 -0.11
CA ILE A 163 7.24 -1.94 -0.93
C ILE A 163 8.49 -1.40 -0.22
N LEU A 164 8.37 -1.11 1.08
CA LEU A 164 9.47 -0.65 1.91
C LEU A 164 10.64 -1.64 1.93
N SER A 165 10.35 -2.94 2.04
CA SER A 165 11.39 -3.98 2.10
C SER A 165 12.20 -4.08 0.80
N VAL A 166 11.53 -4.03 -0.36
CA VAL A 166 12.17 -4.03 -1.68
C VAL A 166 12.96 -2.75 -1.90
N SER A 167 12.39 -1.63 -1.51
CA SER A 167 13.02 -0.32 -1.64
C SER A 167 14.30 -0.21 -0.81
N LEU A 168 14.27 -0.73 0.42
CA LEU A 168 15.44 -0.76 1.29
C LEU A 168 16.54 -1.61 0.66
N TYR A 169 16.20 -2.79 0.14
CA TYR A 169 17.14 -3.62 -0.59
C TYR A 169 17.78 -2.87 -1.77
N GLY A 170 16.98 -2.24 -2.61
CA GLY A 170 17.47 -1.46 -3.74
C GLY A 170 18.34 -0.28 -3.30
N SER A 171 17.99 0.38 -2.19
CA SER A 171 18.77 1.49 -1.60
C SER A 171 20.16 1.06 -1.11
N THR A 172 20.36 -0.22 -0.78
CA THR A 172 21.71 -0.73 -0.44
C THR A 172 22.61 -0.95 -1.67
N LYS A 173 22.04 -1.14 -2.87
CA LYS A 173 22.82 -1.49 -4.09
C LYS A 173 22.89 -0.37 -5.11
N LEU A 174 21.84 0.43 -5.22
CA LEU A 174 21.67 1.43 -6.26
C LEU A 174 21.79 2.84 -5.69
N LYS A 175 22.09 3.80 -6.57
CA LYS A 175 21.97 5.24 -6.28
C LYS A 175 20.51 5.62 -6.01
N THR A 176 20.29 6.71 -5.29
CA THR A 176 18.95 7.16 -4.86
C THR A 176 17.98 7.26 -6.04
N VAL A 177 18.39 7.90 -7.14
CA VAL A 177 17.54 8.09 -8.33
C VAL A 177 17.21 6.75 -9.00
N ASN A 178 18.21 5.88 -9.20
CA ASN A 178 18.03 4.57 -9.83
C ASN A 178 17.12 3.65 -9.01
N ASN A 179 17.26 3.68 -7.68
CA ASN A 179 16.38 2.93 -6.78
C ASN A 179 14.93 3.39 -6.93
N GLY A 180 14.71 4.70 -7.01
CA GLY A 180 13.38 5.27 -7.22
C GLY A 180 12.70 4.84 -8.51
N ILE A 181 13.44 4.87 -9.62
CA ILE A 181 12.93 4.40 -10.91
C ILE A 181 12.56 2.92 -10.83
N LEU A 182 13.40 2.08 -10.21
CA LEU A 182 13.17 0.64 -10.10
C LEU A 182 11.91 0.32 -9.29
N ILE A 183 11.75 0.90 -8.10
CA ILE A 183 10.60 0.61 -7.24
C ILE A 183 9.31 1.11 -7.89
N MET A 184 9.34 2.29 -8.52
CA MET A 184 8.19 2.82 -9.22
C MET A 184 7.81 1.93 -10.42
N ALA A 185 8.79 1.43 -11.18
CA ALA A 185 8.55 0.49 -12.26
C ALA A 185 7.94 -0.82 -11.76
N LEU A 186 8.45 -1.38 -10.65
CA LEU A 186 7.85 -2.57 -10.02
C LEU A 186 6.42 -2.30 -9.56
N TYR A 187 6.14 -1.14 -8.98
CA TYR A 187 4.80 -0.75 -8.56
C TYR A 187 3.82 -0.71 -9.75
N VAL A 188 4.20 -0.03 -10.83
CA VAL A 188 3.39 0.04 -12.06
C VAL A 188 3.23 -1.33 -12.70
N LEU A 189 4.27 -2.16 -12.71
CA LEU A 189 4.20 -3.54 -13.22
C LEU A 189 3.17 -4.38 -12.45
N GLY A 190 3.12 -4.25 -11.12
CA GLY A 190 2.11 -4.89 -10.28
C GLY A 190 0.70 -4.41 -10.61
N LEU A 191 0.49 -3.11 -10.81
CA LEU A 191 -0.80 -2.55 -11.21
C LEU A 191 -1.26 -3.11 -12.56
N ILE A 192 -0.37 -3.11 -13.57
CA ILE A 192 -0.66 -3.67 -14.89
C ILE A 192 -0.96 -5.17 -14.77
N GLY A 193 -0.17 -5.90 -13.97
CA GLY A 193 -0.38 -7.33 -13.72
C GLY A 193 -1.76 -7.64 -13.15
N GLY A 194 -2.17 -6.87 -12.14
CA GLY A 194 -3.49 -6.98 -11.54
C GLY A 194 -4.64 -6.72 -12.51
N VAL A 195 -4.51 -5.70 -13.36
CA VAL A 195 -5.50 -5.40 -14.40
C VAL A 195 -5.53 -6.51 -15.46
N MET A 196 -4.37 -7.00 -15.92
CA MET A 196 -4.29 -8.08 -16.90
C MET A 196 -4.90 -9.38 -16.38
N GLU A 197 -4.68 -9.73 -15.10
CA GLU A 197 -5.29 -10.89 -14.47
C GLU A 197 -6.82 -10.80 -14.50
N GLN A 198 -7.36 -9.63 -14.16
CA GLN A 198 -8.80 -9.38 -14.08
C GLN A 198 -9.47 -9.33 -15.46
N VAL A 199 -8.84 -8.66 -16.43
CA VAL A 199 -9.31 -8.61 -17.82
C VAL A 199 -9.24 -10.00 -18.46
N GLY A 200 -8.15 -10.74 -18.23
CA GLY A 200 -7.99 -12.12 -18.71
C GLY A 200 -9.07 -13.05 -18.17
N SER A 201 -9.37 -12.96 -16.87
CA SER A 201 -10.45 -13.75 -16.25
C SER A 201 -11.83 -13.38 -16.81
N TYR A 202 -12.08 -12.10 -17.08
CA TYR A 202 -13.36 -11.61 -17.64
C TYR A 202 -13.60 -12.13 -19.07
N ILE A 203 -12.58 -12.05 -19.93
CA ILE A 203 -12.67 -12.48 -21.33
C ILE A 203 -12.46 -14.01 -21.47
N LYS A 204 -12.19 -14.72 -20.36
CA LYS A 204 -11.83 -16.15 -20.33
C LYS A 204 -10.61 -16.46 -21.21
N ASN A 205 -9.59 -15.59 -21.16
CA ASN A 205 -8.32 -15.76 -21.87
C ASN A 205 -7.22 -16.16 -20.87
N ASP A 206 -6.87 -17.45 -20.88
CA ASP A 206 -5.91 -18.03 -19.95
C ASP A 206 -4.51 -17.43 -20.09
N SER A 207 -4.07 -17.13 -21.31
CA SER A 207 -2.75 -16.53 -21.56
C SER A 207 -2.63 -15.15 -20.90
N LEU A 208 -3.67 -14.32 -21.03
CA LEU A 208 -3.69 -12.98 -20.45
C LEU A 208 -3.72 -13.05 -18.92
N SER A 209 -4.51 -13.98 -18.36
CA SER A 209 -4.58 -14.20 -16.92
C SER A 209 -3.24 -14.69 -16.35
N THR A 210 -2.56 -15.60 -17.06
CA THR A 210 -1.26 -16.17 -16.65
C THR A 210 -0.17 -15.10 -16.62
N ILE A 211 -0.13 -14.21 -17.62
CA ILE A 211 0.79 -13.06 -17.64
C ILE A 211 0.52 -12.14 -16.44
N GLY A 212 -0.75 -11.89 -16.13
CA GLY A 212 -1.16 -11.13 -14.95
C GLY A 212 -0.69 -11.74 -13.63
N ILE A 213 -0.82 -13.07 -13.49
CA ILE A 213 -0.35 -13.83 -12.31
C ILE A 213 1.17 -13.76 -12.18
N ILE A 214 1.92 -13.95 -13.27
CA ILE A 214 3.39 -13.85 -13.27
C ILE A 214 3.83 -12.46 -12.84
N SER A 215 3.19 -11.41 -13.37
CA SER A 215 3.47 -10.03 -12.99
C SER A 215 3.18 -9.79 -11.50
N SER A 216 2.08 -10.33 -10.99
CA SER A 216 1.69 -10.23 -9.57
C SER A 216 2.62 -11.00 -8.63
N LEU A 217 3.28 -12.07 -9.10
CA LEU A 217 4.33 -12.77 -8.35
C LEU A 217 5.60 -11.93 -8.23
N ILE A 218 5.96 -11.19 -9.29
CA ILE A 218 7.12 -10.28 -9.28
C ILE A 218 6.85 -9.06 -8.38
N SER A 219 5.65 -8.49 -8.49
CA SER A 219 5.21 -7.30 -7.78
C SER A 219 3.91 -7.55 -7.00
N PRO A 220 4.00 -8.08 -5.77
CA PRO A 220 2.83 -8.49 -4.99
C PRO A 220 2.10 -7.32 -4.30
N PHE A 221 2.21 -6.11 -4.84
CA PHE A 221 1.63 -4.90 -4.22
C PHE A 221 0.15 -4.72 -4.55
N GLU A 222 -0.26 -5.01 -5.78
CA GLU A 222 -1.67 -4.85 -6.18
C GLU A 222 -2.54 -5.99 -5.63
N ILE A 223 -2.00 -7.20 -5.60
CA ILE A 223 -2.73 -8.39 -5.14
C ILE A 223 -3.05 -8.36 -3.64
N THR A 224 -2.21 -7.70 -2.83
CA THR A 224 -2.46 -7.48 -1.40
C THR A 224 -3.61 -6.52 -1.17
N TYR A 225 -3.69 -5.45 -1.96
CA TYR A 225 -4.83 -4.54 -1.97
C TYR A 225 -6.12 -5.25 -2.38
N ARG A 226 -6.11 -6.02 -3.48
CA ARG A 226 -7.28 -6.82 -3.89
C ARG A 226 -7.74 -7.76 -2.80
N LYS A 227 -6.80 -8.40 -2.08
CA LYS A 227 -7.14 -9.26 -0.96
C LYS A 227 -7.85 -8.48 0.15
N MET A 228 -7.32 -7.32 0.54
CA MET A 228 -7.97 -6.45 1.52
C MET A 228 -9.43 -6.17 1.13
N ILE A 229 -9.67 -5.72 -0.10
CA ILE A 229 -11.03 -5.41 -0.54
C ILE A 229 -11.92 -6.65 -0.51
N SER A 230 -11.45 -7.80 -0.99
CA SER A 230 -12.23 -9.04 -0.94
C SER A 230 -12.60 -9.48 0.49
N THR A 231 -11.77 -9.12 1.48
CA THR A 231 -12.03 -9.45 2.90
C THR A 231 -12.99 -8.46 3.56
N ILE A 232 -12.91 -7.17 3.22
CA ILE A 232 -13.80 -6.15 3.77
C ILE A 232 -15.18 -6.26 3.11
N PHE A 233 -15.24 -6.34 1.78
CA PHE A 233 -16.47 -6.27 0.99
C PHE A 233 -16.99 -7.65 0.56
N SER A 234 -16.84 -8.66 1.43
CA SER A 234 -17.17 -10.06 1.11
C SER A 234 -18.63 -10.29 0.70
N SER A 235 -19.58 -9.46 1.16
CA SER A 235 -21.00 -9.53 0.80
C SER A 235 -21.32 -9.03 -0.62
N LEU A 236 -20.39 -8.32 -1.26
CA LEU A 236 -20.56 -7.71 -2.59
C LEU A 236 -19.94 -8.54 -3.71
N GLY A 237 -19.45 -9.73 -3.38
CA GLY A 237 -18.71 -10.57 -4.32
C GLY A 237 -17.26 -10.11 -4.50
N SER A 238 -16.53 -10.86 -5.33
CA SER A 238 -15.12 -10.62 -5.62
C SER A 238 -14.93 -9.24 -6.26
N PHE A 239 -14.13 -8.36 -5.65
CA PHE A 239 -13.83 -7.05 -6.24
C PHE A 239 -13.15 -7.21 -7.59
N ASN A 240 -13.70 -6.51 -8.59
CA ASN A 240 -13.10 -6.36 -9.90
C ASN A 240 -12.75 -4.88 -10.06
N PHE A 241 -11.54 -4.54 -10.46
CA PHE A 241 -11.15 -3.20 -10.86
C PHE A 241 -12.17 -2.62 -11.85
N LEU A 242 -12.66 -3.49 -12.75
CA LEU A 242 -13.72 -3.21 -13.70
C LEU A 242 -15.07 -2.87 -13.04
N SER A 243 -15.40 -3.43 -11.87
CA SER A 243 -16.67 -3.12 -11.17
C SER A 243 -16.66 -1.71 -10.55
N GLY A 244 -15.48 -1.17 -10.22
CA GLY A 244 -15.33 0.26 -9.90
C GLY A 244 -15.64 1.20 -11.07
N PHE A 245 -15.58 0.71 -12.31
CA PHE A 245 -15.97 1.40 -13.53
C PHE A 245 -17.36 0.98 -14.06
N GLY A 246 -18.16 0.25 -13.26
CA GLY A 246 -19.49 -0.20 -13.65
C GLY A 246 -19.54 -1.43 -14.57
N ILE A 247 -18.44 -2.18 -14.67
CA ILE A 247 -18.36 -3.42 -15.43
C ILE A 247 -18.34 -4.61 -14.45
N ASP A 248 -19.48 -5.29 -14.33
CA ASP A 248 -19.64 -6.42 -13.44
C ASP A 248 -19.12 -7.72 -14.07
N GLY A 249 -18.19 -8.39 -13.38
CA GLY A 249 -17.63 -9.66 -13.81
C GLY A 249 -17.03 -10.41 -12.64
N LYS A 250 -17.14 -11.76 -12.65
CA LYS A 250 -16.51 -12.62 -11.65
C LYS A 250 -15.00 -12.41 -11.70
N SER A 251 -14.40 -11.98 -10.60
CA SER A 251 -12.97 -11.76 -10.50
C SER A 251 -12.30 -12.86 -9.68
N THR A 252 -11.01 -13.05 -9.92
CA THR A 252 -10.18 -13.95 -9.14
C THR A 252 -9.94 -13.36 -7.76
N THR A 253 -10.41 -14.05 -6.72
CA THR A 253 -10.08 -13.70 -5.34
C THR A 253 -8.69 -14.23 -5.01
N PRO A 254 -7.76 -13.39 -4.51
CA PRO A 254 -6.43 -13.88 -4.16
C PRO A 254 -6.48 -14.94 -3.05
N SER A 255 -5.71 -16.02 -3.22
CA SER A 255 -5.67 -17.12 -2.26
C SER A 255 -4.98 -16.73 -0.95
N ILE A 256 -5.24 -17.47 0.13
CA ILE A 256 -4.51 -17.29 1.40
C ILE A 256 -3.00 -17.56 1.21
N TYR A 257 -2.65 -18.51 0.33
CA TYR A 257 -1.26 -18.87 0.03
C TYR A 257 -0.48 -17.72 -0.61
N MET A 258 -1.13 -16.89 -1.43
CA MET A 258 -0.50 -15.69 -1.98
C MET A 258 -0.12 -14.70 -0.88
N MET A 259 -0.91 -14.59 0.19
CA MET A 259 -0.57 -13.72 1.32
C MET A 259 0.63 -14.27 2.12
N VAL A 260 0.74 -15.60 2.25
CA VAL A 260 1.93 -16.24 2.85
C VAL A 260 3.16 -15.94 1.99
N TYR A 261 3.04 -16.04 0.66
CA TYR A 261 4.11 -15.65 -0.27
C TYR A 261 4.53 -14.20 -0.07
N VAL A 262 3.59 -13.26 0.05
CA VAL A 262 3.88 -11.84 0.32
C VAL A 262 4.66 -11.66 1.63
N CYS A 263 4.27 -12.34 2.70
CA CYS A 263 4.98 -12.29 3.97
C CYS A 263 6.41 -12.85 3.85
N ILE A 264 6.58 -13.97 3.15
CA ILE A 264 7.90 -14.55 2.87
C ILE A 264 8.74 -13.57 2.05
N TYR A 265 8.16 -12.97 1.01
CA TYR A 265 8.78 -11.98 0.15
C TYR A 265 9.29 -10.78 0.97
N LEU A 266 8.46 -10.22 1.85
CA LEU A 266 8.84 -9.15 2.77
C LEU A 266 10.06 -9.52 3.62
N VAL A 267 10.01 -10.67 4.31
CA VAL A 267 11.09 -11.11 5.21
C VAL A 267 12.38 -11.39 4.44
N LEU A 268 12.25 -12.01 3.26
CA LEU A 268 13.36 -12.33 2.37
C LEU A 268 14.08 -11.06 1.91
N PHE A 269 13.37 -10.03 1.46
CA PHE A 269 14.01 -8.78 1.04
C PHE A 269 14.70 -8.03 2.18
N ILE A 270 14.15 -8.06 3.40
CA ILE A 270 14.84 -7.55 4.59
C ILE A 270 16.14 -8.32 4.83
N PHE A 271 16.10 -9.65 4.78
CA PHE A 271 17.27 -10.49 5.00
C PHE A 271 18.36 -10.29 3.94
N ILE A 272 17.96 -10.18 2.67
CA ILE A 272 18.89 -9.88 1.57
C ILE A 272 19.47 -8.48 1.73
N SER A 273 18.69 -7.49 2.20
CA SER A 273 19.21 -6.14 2.48
C SER A 273 20.34 -6.17 3.52
N ILE A 274 20.14 -6.91 4.61
CA ILE A 274 21.15 -7.09 5.66
C ILE A 274 22.43 -7.72 5.08
N LYS A 275 22.28 -8.81 4.32
CA LYS A 275 23.43 -9.48 3.67
C LYS A 275 24.13 -8.57 2.65
N GLY A 276 23.36 -7.81 1.87
CA GLY A 276 23.87 -6.91 0.84
C GLY A 276 24.75 -5.81 1.43
N PHE A 277 24.34 -5.23 2.55
CA PHE A 277 25.09 -4.18 3.23
C PHE A 277 26.30 -4.70 4.02
N ASN A 278 26.26 -5.95 4.51
CA ASN A 278 27.42 -6.58 5.12
C ASN A 278 28.56 -6.84 4.14
N LYS A 279 28.24 -7.15 2.88
CA LYS A 279 29.24 -7.41 1.83
C LYS A 279 29.79 -6.15 1.15
N LYS A 280 29.20 -4.98 1.41
CA LYS A 280 29.62 -3.74 0.78
C LYS A 280 30.81 -3.17 1.55
N ASP A 281 31.93 -3.00 0.87
CA ASP A 281 33.05 -2.24 1.42
C ASP A 281 32.64 -0.77 1.47
N ILE A 282 32.75 -0.22 2.68
CA ILE A 282 32.45 1.18 2.97
C ILE A 282 33.82 1.81 3.19
N GLY A 283 34.56 1.95 2.08
CA GLY A 283 35.93 2.42 1.99
C GLY A 283 36.25 2.78 0.55
#